data_AF-A0A949MJK9-F1
#
_entry.id   AF-A0A949MJK9-F1
#
_cell.length_a   1.000
_cell.length_b   1.000
_cell.length_c   1.000
_cell.angle_alpha   90.00
_cell.angle_beta   90.00
_cell.angle_gamma   90.00
#
_symmetry.space_group_name_H-M   'P 1'
#
loop_
_entity.id
_entity.type
_entity.pdbx_description
1 polymer ?
#
loop_
_entity_poly.entity_id
_entity_poly.type
_entity_poly.pdbx_seq_one_letter_code
_entity_poly.pdbx_strand_id
1 'polypeptide(L)'
;MLADTDAGSIITAAQSGAQWGYSLLLLQVILIPVLFVVQELTVRLGIVTGHGHGRGIRQHFGPAWAWVSVSTLLVACVGALITELSGIAGVGALVGVAPWASMLIVVTGLTVMAYTGSYLTVERIALSVGLFELVFLLVAWRASPSPREVW
;
A
#
# COMPACT_ATOMS: atom_id res chain seq x y z
N MET A 1 6.11 0.18 -4.23
CA MET A 1 6.74 -0.48 -3.08
C MET A 1 6.11 0.02 -1.78
N LEU A 2 6.05 1.35 -1.51
CA LEU A 2 5.32 1.89 -0.34
C LEU A 2 3.80 1.64 -0.33
N ALA A 3 3.22 1.12 -1.42
CA ALA A 3 1.80 0.82 -1.47
C ALA A 3 1.44 -0.49 -0.74
N ASP A 4 2.40 -1.38 -0.50
CA ASP A 4 2.16 -2.68 0.18
C ASP A 4 2.12 -2.53 1.71
N THR A 5 2.33 -1.32 2.22
CA THR A 5 2.31 -0.98 3.65
C THR A 5 1.19 -0.01 3.98
N ASP A 6 0.13 -0.03 3.16
CA ASP A 6 -1.11 0.68 3.39
C ASP A 6 -1.80 0.21 4.68
N ALA A 7 -2.70 1.04 5.21
CA ALA A 7 -3.43 0.76 6.43
C ALA A 7 -4.18 -0.58 6.35
N GLY A 8 -4.72 -0.92 5.17
CA GLY A 8 -5.39 -2.20 4.92
C GLY A 8 -4.47 -3.40 5.11
N SER A 9 -3.27 -3.35 4.54
CA SER A 9 -2.26 -4.40 4.66
C SER A 9 -1.77 -4.56 6.10
N ILE A 10 -1.49 -3.45 6.79
CA ILE A 10 -1.03 -3.48 8.18
C ILE A 10 -2.10 -4.06 9.11
N ILE A 11 -3.35 -3.62 8.97
CA ILE A 11 -4.47 -4.12 9.80
C ILE A 11 -4.68 -5.61 9.56
N THR A 12 -4.64 -6.04 8.30
CA THR A 12 -4.81 -7.45 7.93
C THR A 12 -3.65 -8.30 8.45
N ALA A 13 -2.41 -7.83 8.36
CA ALA A 13 -1.24 -8.48 8.93
C ALA A 13 -1.35 -8.59 10.47
N ALA A 14 -1.79 -7.53 11.14
CA ALA A 14 -1.98 -7.54 12.59
C ALA A 14 -3.10 -8.50 13.03
N GLN A 15 -4.24 -8.49 12.36
CA GLN A 15 -5.37 -9.38 12.66
C GLN A 15 -5.02 -10.84 12.38
N SER A 16 -4.40 -11.11 11.23
CA SER A 16 -3.99 -12.46 10.87
C SER A 16 -2.90 -13.00 11.81
N GLY A 17 -1.94 -12.17 12.22
CA GLY A 17 -0.95 -12.53 13.25
C GLY A 17 -1.59 -12.81 14.60
N ALA A 18 -2.61 -12.04 15.01
CA ALA A 18 -3.33 -12.28 16.25
C ALA A 18 -4.18 -13.58 16.23
N GLN A 19 -4.72 -13.96 15.07
CA GLN A 19 -5.57 -15.15 14.93
C GLN A 19 -4.79 -16.43 14.63
N TRP A 20 -3.78 -16.35 13.76
CA TRP A 20 -3.06 -17.51 13.21
C TRP A 20 -1.61 -17.60 13.68
N GLY A 21 -1.18 -16.69 14.55
CA GLY A 21 0.21 -16.59 15.00
C GLY A 21 1.15 -16.39 13.82
N TYR A 22 2.24 -17.15 13.80
CA TYR A 22 3.28 -17.08 12.77
C TYR A 22 3.04 -17.98 11.55
N SER A 23 1.93 -18.72 11.50
CA SER A 23 1.66 -19.72 10.45
C SER A 23 1.71 -19.16 9.02
N LEU A 24 1.40 -17.87 8.84
CA LEU A 24 1.38 -17.20 7.54
C LEU A 24 2.72 -16.51 7.20
N LEU A 25 3.68 -16.44 8.11
CA LEU A 25 4.96 -15.76 7.86
C LEU A 25 5.73 -16.41 6.70
N LEU A 26 5.78 -17.73 6.65
CA LEU A 26 6.49 -18.44 5.58
C LEU A 26 5.88 -18.12 4.22
N LEU A 27 4.55 -18.08 4.14
CA LEU A 27 3.85 -17.69 2.92
C LEU A 27 4.20 -16.25 2.50
N GLN A 28 4.26 -15.33 3.46
CA GLN A 28 4.63 -13.94 3.19
C GLN A 28 6.06 -13.85 2.62
N VAL A 29 7.02 -14.60 3.17
CA VAL A 29 8.40 -14.64 2.67
C VAL A 29 8.46 -15.20 1.24
N ILE A 30 7.67 -16.22 0.92
CA ILE A 30 7.60 -16.80 -0.42
C ILE A 30 6.98 -15.82 -1.44
N LEU A 31 6.06 -14.95 -1.01
CA LEU A 31 5.44 -13.97 -1.90
C LEU A 31 6.39 -12.83 -2.29
N ILE A 32 7.40 -12.50 -1.48
CA ILE A 32 8.37 -11.43 -1.77
C ILE A 32 9.00 -11.55 -3.18
N PRO A 33 9.65 -12.66 -3.57
CA PRO A 33 10.24 -12.78 -4.90
C PRO A 33 9.19 -12.72 -6.02
N VAL A 34 7.98 -13.24 -5.79
CA VAL A 34 6.90 -13.20 -6.78
C VAL A 34 6.48 -11.75 -7.05
N LEU A 35 6.23 -10.98 -5.99
CA LEU A 35 5.87 -9.56 -6.10
C LEU A 35 6.99 -8.73 -6.72
N PHE A 36 8.25 -9.03 -6.36
CA PHE A 36 9.40 -8.38 -6.96
C PHE A 36 9.44 -8.56 -8.49
N VAL A 37 9.25 -9.80 -8.97
CA VAL A 37 9.22 -10.09 -10.42
C VAL A 37 8.06 -9.37 -11.11
N VAL A 38 6.86 -9.40 -10.53
CA VAL A 38 5.70 -8.69 -11.09
C VAL A 38 5.98 -7.18 -11.19
N GLN A 39 6.61 -6.58 -10.18
CA GLN A 39 6.95 -5.17 -10.20
C GLN A 39 8.04 -4.85 -11.24
N GLU A 40 9.09 -5.67 -11.33
CA GLU A 40 10.16 -5.51 -12.32
C GLU A 40 9.61 -5.55 -13.74
N LEU A 41 8.76 -6.54 -14.04
CA LEU A 41 8.14 -6.69 -15.35
C LEU A 41 7.24 -5.50 -15.68
N THR A 42 6.49 -5.00 -14.70
CA THR A 42 5.61 -3.83 -14.88
C THR A 42 6.42 -2.58 -15.21
N VAL A 43 7.53 -2.35 -14.49
CA VAL A 43 8.43 -1.22 -14.75
C VAL A 43 9.12 -1.37 -16.10
N ARG A 44 9.66 -2.55 -16.40
CA ARG A 44 10.31 -2.85 -17.68
C ARG A 44 9.36 -2.66 -18.85
N LEU A 45 8.12 -3.13 -18.74
CA LEU A 45 7.07 -2.90 -19.75
C LEU A 45 6.85 -1.41 -19.99
N GLY A 46 6.74 -0.61 -18.92
CA GLY A 46 6.55 0.84 -19.02
C GLY A 46 7.71 1.55 -19.73
N ILE A 47 8.96 1.18 -19.40
CA ILE A 47 10.16 1.78 -20.00
C ILE A 47 10.31 1.38 -21.47
N VAL A 48 10.09 0.10 -21.81
CA VAL A 48 10.31 -0.41 -23.17
C VAL A 48 9.20 0.02 -24.14
N THR A 49 7.94 0.01 -23.70
CA THR A 49 6.81 0.34 -24.58
C THR A 49 6.50 1.83 -24.66
N GLY A 50 6.95 2.63 -23.68
CA GLY A 50 6.66 4.06 -23.61
C GLY A 50 5.18 4.37 -23.31
N HIS A 51 4.36 3.38 -22.96
CA HIS A 51 2.96 3.58 -22.60
C HIS A 51 2.51 2.65 -21.47
N GLY A 52 1.48 3.08 -20.73
CA GLY A 52 0.98 2.33 -19.58
C GLY A 52 0.36 0.97 -19.93
N HIS A 53 0.34 0.07 -18.95
CA HIS A 53 -0.19 -1.30 -19.06
C HIS A 53 -1.59 -1.36 -19.69
N GLY A 54 -2.52 -0.48 -19.28
CA GLY A 54 -3.87 -0.42 -19.84
C GLY A 54 -3.91 -0.07 -21.34
N ARG A 55 -2.96 0.73 -21.83
CA ARG A 55 -2.82 1.01 -23.27
C ARG A 55 -2.30 -0.21 -24.02
N GLY A 56 -1.36 -0.94 -23.41
CA GLY A 56 -0.87 -2.22 -23.92
C GLY A 56 -2.01 -3.24 -24.09
N ILE A 57 -2.86 -3.39 -23.07
CA ILE A 57 -4.04 -4.27 -23.14
C ILE A 57 -4.97 -3.82 -24.28
N ARG A 58 -5.27 -2.52 -24.37
CA ARG A 58 -6.15 -2.00 -25.42
C ARG A 58 -5.65 -2.30 -26.83
N GLN A 59 -4.34 -2.21 -27.04
CA GLN A 59 -3.74 -2.44 -28.36
C GLN A 59 -3.71 -3.92 -28.75
N HIS A 60 -3.49 -4.82 -27.79
CA HIS A 60 -3.30 -6.26 -28.08
C HIS A 60 -4.59 -7.07 -27.96
N PHE A 61 -5.44 -6.73 -26.99
CA PHE A 61 -6.67 -7.46 -26.67
C PHE A 61 -7.94 -6.67 -26.99
N GLY A 62 -7.82 -5.41 -27.38
CA GLY A 62 -8.94 -4.55 -27.75
C GLY A 62 -9.56 -3.77 -26.58
N PRO A 63 -10.57 -2.92 -26.87
CA PRO A 63 -11.09 -1.95 -25.91
C PRO A 63 -11.89 -2.57 -24.76
N ALA A 64 -12.59 -3.70 -24.98
CA ALA A 64 -13.39 -4.35 -23.95
C ALA A 64 -12.51 -4.83 -22.78
N TRP A 65 -11.42 -5.55 -23.08
CA TRP A 65 -10.47 -6.03 -22.07
C TRP A 65 -9.74 -4.90 -21.35
N ALA A 66 -9.45 -3.81 -22.06
CA ALA A 66 -8.89 -2.62 -21.44
C ALA A 66 -9.85 -2.00 -20.41
N TRP A 67 -11.15 -1.94 -20.72
CA TRP A 67 -12.16 -1.47 -19.77
C TRP A 67 -12.30 -2.39 -18.56
N VAL A 68 -12.26 -3.71 -18.74
CA VAL A 68 -12.25 -4.67 -17.62
C VAL A 68 -11.06 -4.38 -16.70
N SER A 69 -9.85 -4.31 -17.26
CA SER A 69 -8.63 -4.04 -16.47
C SER A 69 -8.67 -2.71 -15.73
N VAL A 70 -9.08 -1.63 -16.40
CA VAL A 70 -9.20 -0.30 -15.78
C VAL A 70 -10.28 -0.27 -14.69
N SER A 71 -11.40 -0.96 -14.91
CA SER A 71 -12.48 -1.03 -13.91
C SER A 71 -12.04 -1.79 -12.67
N THR A 72 -11.34 -2.92 -12.82
CA THR A 72 -10.78 -3.66 -11.68
C THR A 72 -9.76 -2.82 -10.92
N LEU A 73 -8.88 -2.09 -11.62
CA LEU A 73 -7.95 -1.16 -10.99
C LEU A 73 -8.68 -0.06 -10.22
N LEU A 74 -9.74 0.51 -10.79
CA LEU A 74 -10.55 1.54 -10.13
C LEU A 74 -11.16 1.01 -8.82
N VAL A 75 -11.75 -0.19 -8.84
CA VAL A 75 -12.32 -0.82 -7.64
C VAL A 75 -11.24 -1.04 -6.58
N ALA A 76 -10.06 -1.53 -6.98
CA ALA A 76 -8.94 -1.72 -6.05
C ALA A 76 -8.47 -0.39 -5.44
N CYS A 77 -8.31 0.67 -6.25
CA CYS A 77 -7.92 1.99 -5.77
C CYS A 77 -8.97 2.60 -4.83
N VAL A 78 -10.26 2.46 -5.12
CA VAL A 78 -11.33 2.91 -4.22
C VAL A 78 -11.30 2.14 -2.91
N GLY A 79 -11.10 0.82 -2.97
CA GLY A 79 -10.93 -0.01 -1.77
C GLY A 79 -9.77 0.45 -0.89
N ALA A 80 -8.60 0.68 -1.50
CA ALA A 80 -7.42 1.20 -0.80
C ALA A 80 -7.66 2.59 -0.18
N LEU A 81 -8.35 3.49 -0.88
CA LEU A 81 -8.70 4.80 -0.31
C LEU A 81 -9.64 4.67 0.90
N ILE A 82 -10.59 3.74 0.85
CA ILE A 82 -11.51 3.49 1.98
C ILE A 82 -10.73 2.97 3.19
N THR A 83 -9.81 2.01 3.00
CA THR A 83 -9.00 1.45 4.10
C THR A 83 -8.07 2.50 4.70
N GLU A 84 -7.40 3.30 3.87
CA GLU A 84 -6.54 4.40 4.29
C GLU A 84 -7.28 5.44 5.15
N LEU A 85 -8.40 5.96 4.62
CA LEU A 85 -9.18 6.97 5.33
C LEU A 85 -9.81 6.42 6.61
N SER A 86 -10.24 5.15 6.61
CA SER A 86 -10.75 4.49 7.81
C SER A 86 -9.65 4.29 8.85
N GLY A 87 -8.44 3.93 8.43
CA GLY A 87 -7.27 3.80 9.29
C GLY A 87 -6.94 5.13 9.97
N ILE A 88 -6.85 6.22 9.21
CA ILE A 88 -6.55 7.55 9.75
C ILE A 88 -7.66 8.05 10.69
N ALA A 89 -8.93 7.85 10.33
CA ALA A 89 -10.05 8.19 11.18
C ALA A 89 -10.04 7.41 12.50
N GLY A 90 -9.75 6.10 12.44
CA GLY A 90 -9.65 5.23 13.61
C GLY A 90 -8.52 5.64 14.54
N VAL A 91 -7.32 5.87 14.01
CA VAL A 91 -6.17 6.34 14.80
C VAL A 91 -6.44 7.75 15.38
N GLY A 92 -7.01 8.66 14.59
CA GLY A 92 -7.38 9.99 15.08
C GLY A 92 -8.35 9.94 16.25
N ALA A 93 -9.35 9.06 16.19
CA ALA A 93 -10.31 8.86 17.28
C ALA A 93 -9.64 8.37 18.57
N LEU A 94 -8.60 7.54 18.49
CA LEU A 94 -7.84 7.07 19.66
C LEU A 94 -7.09 8.21 20.38
N VAL A 95 -6.74 9.28 19.66
CA VAL A 95 -6.06 10.47 20.20
C VAL A 95 -7.06 11.57 20.57
N GLY A 96 -8.36 11.31 20.46
CA GLY A 96 -9.43 12.26 20.79
C GLY A 96 -9.77 13.26 19.67
N VAL A 97 -9.28 13.04 18.44
CA VAL A 97 -9.61 13.85 17.27
C VAL A 97 -10.88 13.30 16.62
N ALA A 98 -11.85 14.18 16.34
CA ALA A 98 -13.08 13.78 15.67
C ALA A 98 -12.80 13.26 14.24
N PRO A 99 -13.41 12.13 13.79
CA PRO A 99 -13.15 11.54 12.48
C PRO A 99 -13.28 12.50 11.30
N TRP A 100 -14.29 13.36 11.32
CA TRP A 100 -14.51 14.35 10.25
C TRP A 100 -13.36 15.37 10.15
N ALA A 101 -12.74 15.74 11.28
CA ALA A 101 -11.62 16.67 11.30
C ALA A 101 -10.37 16.01 10.71
N SER A 102 -10.08 14.77 11.09
CA SER A 102 -8.99 13.97 10.50
C SER A 102 -9.14 13.82 8.99
N MET A 103 -10.36 13.48 8.53
CA MET A 103 -10.65 13.34 7.09
C MET A 103 -10.45 14.66 6.34
N LEU A 104 -10.97 15.78 6.86
CA LEU A 104 -10.80 17.09 6.21
C LEU A 104 -9.32 17.48 6.10
N ILE A 105 -8.54 17.29 7.16
CA ILE A 105 -7.11 17.60 7.17
C ILE A 105 -6.37 16.78 6.11
N VAL A 106 -6.59 15.46 6.09
CA VAL A 106 -5.91 14.54 5.17
C VAL A 106 -6.30 14.80 3.73
N VAL A 107 -7.60 14.88 3.43
CA VAL A 107 -8.09 15.09 2.06
C VAL A 107 -7.62 16.43 1.52
N THR A 108 -7.68 17.49 2.34
CA THR A 108 -7.18 18.82 1.93
C THR A 108 -5.67 18.78 1.71
N GLY A 109 -4.91 18.16 2.62
CA GLY A 109 -3.46 18.05 2.50
C GLY A 109 -3.02 17.28 1.26
N LEU A 110 -3.64 16.12 0.99
CA LEU A 110 -3.38 15.32 -0.22
C LEU A 110 -3.77 16.05 -1.49
N THR A 111 -4.90 16.77 -1.48
CA THR A 111 -5.36 17.55 -2.64
C THR A 111 -4.40 18.68 -2.95
N VAL A 112 -3.99 19.46 -1.94
CA VAL A 112 -2.98 20.52 -2.10
C VAL A 112 -1.67 19.92 -2.62
N MET A 113 -1.20 18.83 -2.01
CA MET A 113 0.01 18.14 -2.46
C MET A 113 -0.10 17.68 -3.92
N ALA A 114 -1.25 17.17 -4.35
CA ALA A 114 -1.46 16.74 -5.74
C ALA A 114 -1.42 17.90 -6.74
N TYR A 115 -1.92 19.09 -6.37
CA TYR A 115 -1.91 20.26 -7.25
C TYR A 115 -0.60 21.06 -7.23
N THR A 116 0.08 21.13 -6.08
CA THR A 116 1.24 22.02 -5.89
C THR A 116 2.56 21.28 -5.74
N GLY A 117 2.54 19.97 -5.46
CA GLY A 117 3.72 19.18 -5.17
C GLY A 117 4.56 18.89 -6.41
N SER A 118 5.84 19.25 -6.37
CA SER A 118 6.84 18.73 -7.31
C SER A 118 7.05 17.24 -7.05
N TYR A 119 7.28 16.46 -8.11
CA TYR A 119 7.57 15.02 -8.03
C TYR A 119 8.65 14.72 -6.98
N LEU A 120 9.76 15.47 -6.99
CA LEU A 120 10.86 15.30 -6.05
C LEU A 120 10.45 15.58 -4.59
N THR A 121 9.54 16.53 -4.36
CA THR A 121 9.06 16.84 -3.02
C THR A 121 8.16 15.73 -2.49
N VAL A 122 7.20 15.27 -3.32
CA VAL A 122 6.29 14.18 -2.96
C VAL A 122 7.07 12.89 -2.71
N GLU A 123 8.05 12.59 -3.56
CA GLU A 123 8.92 11.42 -3.40
C GLU A 123 9.70 11.46 -2.08
N ARG A 124 10.33 12.59 -1.75
CA ARG A 124 11.08 12.74 -0.49
C ARG A 124 10.19 12.59 0.74
N ILE A 125 8.98 13.16 0.71
CA ILE A 125 8.00 13.01 1.79
C ILE A 125 7.62 11.54 1.93
N ALA A 126 7.27 10.89 0.82
CA ALA A 126 6.89 9.48 0.82
C ALA A 126 8.01 8.57 1.35
N LEU A 127 9.27 8.79 0.93
CA LEU A 127 10.42 8.05 1.46
C LEU A 127 10.64 8.30 2.97
N SER A 128 10.46 9.55 3.42
CA SER A 128 10.59 9.90 4.84
C SER A 128 9.53 9.23 5.69
N VAL A 129 8.27 9.20 5.22
CA VAL A 129 7.17 8.48 5.88
C VAL A 129 7.43 6.97 5.83
N GLY A 130 7.90 6.44 4.70
CA GLY A 130 8.27 5.02 4.57
C GLY A 130 9.35 4.58 5.56
N LEU A 131 10.34 5.43 5.84
CA LEU A 131 11.35 5.15 6.86
C LEU A 131 10.76 4.97 8.27
N PHE A 132 9.57 5.51 8.55
CA PHE A 132 8.89 5.31 9.82
C PHE A 132 8.51 3.84 10.05
N GLU A 133 8.35 3.03 9.00
CA GLU A 133 8.06 1.60 9.10
C GLU A 133 9.14 0.81 9.84
N LEU A 134 10.37 1.35 9.93
CA LEU A 134 11.43 0.77 10.76
C LEU A 134 11.02 0.64 12.24
N VAL A 135 9.99 1.38 12.69
CA VAL A 135 9.41 1.21 14.02
C VAL A 135 8.91 -0.21 14.26
N PHE A 136 8.43 -0.92 13.22
CA PHE A 136 7.99 -2.31 13.34
C PHE A 136 9.14 -3.26 13.69
N LEU A 137 10.36 -2.99 13.23
CA LEU A 137 11.54 -3.76 13.64
C LEU A 137 11.82 -3.59 15.14
N LEU A 138 11.65 -2.36 15.66
CA LEU A 138 11.81 -2.08 17.08
C LEU A 138 10.70 -2.75 17.91
N VAL A 139 9.46 -2.75 17.43
CA VAL A 139 8.34 -3.46 18.06
C VAL A 139 8.60 -4.97 18.09
N ALA A 140 9.03 -5.55 16.96
CA ALA A 140 9.36 -6.97 16.88
C ALA A 140 10.52 -7.35 17.82
N TRP A 141 11.55 -6.50 17.94
CA TRP A 141 12.66 -6.73 18.86
C TRP A 141 12.21 -6.69 20.32
N ARG A 142 11.39 -5.70 20.71
CA ARG A 142 10.84 -5.64 22.08
C ARG A 142 9.90 -6.79 22.41
N ALA A 143 9.16 -7.30 21.43
CA ALA A 143 8.27 -8.44 21.61
C ALA A 143 9.02 -9.73 22.00
N SER A 144 10.35 -9.80 21.77
CA SER A 144 11.21 -10.95 22.12
C SER A 144 10.60 -12.31 21.73
N PRO A 145 10.17 -12.50 20.47
CA PRO A 145 9.49 -13.72 20.05
C PRO A 145 10.42 -14.94 20.16
N SER A 146 9.87 -16.08 20.56
CA SER A 146 10.66 -17.31 20.63
C SER A 146 11.01 -17.78 19.20
N PRO A 147 12.30 -18.03 18.86
CA PRO A 147 12.69 -18.39 17.48
C PRO A 147 12.07 -19.70 16.98
N ARG A 148 11.59 -20.55 17.90
CA ARG A 148 10.93 -21.83 17.59
C ARG A 148 9.44 -21.70 17.23
N GLU A 149 8.83 -20.56 17.54
CA GLU A 149 7.44 -20.29 17.13
C GLU A 149 7.37 -19.61 15.77
N VAL A 150 8.47 -18.98 15.34
CA VAL A 150 8.57 -18.22 14.08
C VAL A 150 8.87 -19.11 12.87
N TRP A 151 9.49 -20.29 13.10
CA TRP A 151 9.96 -21.23 12.08
C TRP A 151 9.54 -22.66 12.41
#